data_AF-A0A0F8WIZ2-F1
#
_entry.id   AF-A0A0F8WIZ2-F1
#
_cell.length_a   1.000
_cell.length_b   1.000
_cell.length_c   1.000
_cell.angle_alpha   90.00
_cell.angle_beta   90.00
_cell.angle_gamma   90.00
#
_symmetry.space_group_name_H-M   'P 1'
#
loop_
_entity.id
_entity.type
_entity.pdbx_description
1 polymer ?
#
loop_
_entity_poly.entity_id
_entity_poly.type
_entity_poly.pdbx_seq_one_letter_code
_entity_poly.pdbx_strand_id
1 'polypeptide(L)'
;MKIEDLFPPCTIEDCEDKTPLHRHILPLQQEFLDASERFIALIGGYGSGKSLVAVIMGHLLSISIPGNMGIILRRTLPKLHDSTERIFLEVLERSGEQFIAREMRDGWPHRIIYGNGSEIAFRETKDPGRFLGPEYGWYLIDEAQEEPQDLIRKLNGRLRLPRADKYLKGMICTNPPPDKHWIAKMWPKPGHETKVIKVRGTEVKLTYRMIRSSTYDNPFLSSEYIAGILEGNTEAEARRI
;
A
#
# COMPACT_ATOMS: atom_id res chain seq x y z
N MET A 1 -11.61 14.75 -10.79
CA MET A 1 -10.18 14.40 -10.67
C MET A 1 -9.93 13.13 -11.46
N LYS A 2 -8.88 13.09 -12.27
CA LYS A 2 -8.42 11.87 -12.93
C LYS A 2 -7.43 11.14 -12.01
N ILE A 3 -7.35 9.81 -12.08
CA ILE A 3 -6.46 9.03 -11.17
C ILE A 3 -4.99 9.41 -11.40
N GLU A 4 -4.65 9.70 -12.65
CA GLU A 4 -3.35 10.14 -13.14
C GLU A 4 -2.87 11.42 -12.42
N ASP A 5 -3.79 12.31 -12.03
CA ASP A 5 -3.47 13.55 -11.33
C ASP A 5 -2.85 13.31 -9.94
N LEU A 6 -3.02 12.11 -9.37
CA LEU A 6 -2.47 11.72 -8.07
C LEU A 6 -1.00 11.30 -8.13
N PHE A 7 -0.49 11.01 -9.33
CA PHE A 7 0.91 10.67 -9.56
C PHE A 7 1.75 11.93 -9.75
N PRO A 8 3.06 11.94 -9.43
CA PRO A 8 3.94 13.07 -9.72
C PRO A 8 4.20 13.23 -11.23
N PRO A 9 4.67 14.41 -11.70
CA PRO A 9 5.09 14.60 -13.09
C PRO A 9 6.15 13.57 -13.47
N CYS A 10 6.09 13.08 -14.70
CA CYS A 10 7.10 12.18 -15.24
C CYS A 10 8.46 12.90 -15.32
N THR A 11 9.51 12.23 -14.88
CA THR A 11 10.90 12.69 -14.96
C THR A 11 11.80 11.71 -15.70
N ILE A 12 11.21 10.74 -16.41
CA ILE A 12 11.96 9.78 -17.24
C ILE A 12 12.49 10.54 -18.46
N GLU A 13 13.82 10.59 -18.60
CA GLU A 13 14.52 11.36 -19.65
C GLU A 13 14.03 10.97 -21.05
N ASP A 14 13.99 9.67 -21.33
CA ASP A 14 13.58 9.10 -22.61
C ASP A 14 12.14 8.56 -22.64
N CYS A 15 11.23 9.17 -21.86
CA CYS A 15 9.81 8.79 -21.89
C CYS A 15 9.24 8.91 -23.32
N GLU A 16 8.54 7.89 -23.81
CA GLU A 16 7.89 7.93 -25.13
C GLU A 16 6.77 9.00 -25.20
N ASP A 17 6.03 9.18 -24.10
CA ASP A 17 5.03 10.24 -23.99
C ASP A 17 5.68 11.57 -23.60
N LYS A 18 5.67 12.52 -24.54
CA LYS A 18 6.23 13.88 -24.39
C LYS A 18 5.15 14.94 -24.10
N THR A 19 3.93 14.53 -23.75
CA THR A 19 2.86 15.47 -23.40
C THR A 19 3.27 16.31 -22.18
N PRO A 20 3.06 17.64 -22.20
CA PRO A 20 3.36 18.48 -21.03
C PRO A 20 2.63 17.98 -19.77
N LEU A 21 3.34 17.92 -18.65
CA LEU A 21 2.83 17.41 -17.37
C LEU A 21 2.38 15.94 -17.38
N HIS A 22 2.83 15.14 -18.37
CA HIS A 22 2.60 13.69 -18.43
C HIS A 22 2.90 13.04 -17.07
N ARG A 23 2.05 12.09 -16.68
CA ARG A 23 2.15 11.33 -15.44
C ARG A 23 2.34 9.87 -15.81
N HIS A 24 3.56 9.38 -15.61
CA HIS A 24 3.90 8.02 -16.01
C HIS A 24 3.51 7.05 -14.89
N ILE A 25 2.56 6.16 -15.20
CA ILE A 25 2.10 5.10 -14.30
C ILE A 25 2.81 3.81 -14.70
N LEU A 26 3.54 3.21 -13.76
CA LEU A 26 4.22 1.95 -14.03
C LEU A 26 3.20 0.82 -14.25
N PRO A 27 3.49 -0.17 -15.11
CA PRO A 27 2.59 -1.31 -15.33
C PRO A 27 2.13 -1.99 -14.04
N LEU A 28 3.03 -2.14 -13.05
CA LEU A 28 2.71 -2.71 -11.74
C LEU A 28 1.76 -1.83 -10.91
N GLN A 29 1.85 -0.51 -11.07
CA GLN A 29 0.99 0.44 -10.39
C GLN A 29 -0.40 0.35 -10.99
N GLN A 30 -0.50 0.29 -12.32
CA GLN A 30 -1.77 0.04 -12.99
C GLN A 30 -2.37 -1.31 -12.55
N GLU A 31 -1.58 -2.38 -12.52
CA GLU A 31 -2.03 -3.69 -12.03
C GLU A 31 -2.56 -3.64 -10.58
N PHE A 32 -1.92 -2.86 -9.71
CA PHE A 32 -2.37 -2.67 -8.33
C PHE A 32 -3.67 -1.86 -8.24
N LEU A 33 -3.84 -0.84 -9.09
CA LEU A 33 -5.08 -0.06 -9.17
C LEU A 33 -6.26 -0.91 -9.66
N ASP A 34 -6.00 -1.83 -10.59
CA ASP A 34 -7.01 -2.72 -11.17
C ASP A 34 -7.36 -3.92 -10.27
N ALA A 35 -6.57 -4.17 -9.22
CA ALA A 35 -6.75 -5.32 -8.34
C ALA A 35 -8.02 -5.20 -7.48
N SER A 36 -9.01 -6.03 -7.80
CA SER A 36 -10.30 -6.11 -7.09
C SER A 36 -10.29 -7.08 -5.90
N GLU A 37 -9.20 -7.80 -5.68
CA GLU A 37 -9.10 -8.79 -4.62
C GLU A 37 -9.17 -8.19 -3.21
N ARG A 38 -9.62 -9.02 -2.26
CA ARG A 38 -9.76 -8.64 -0.85
C ARG A 38 -8.40 -8.42 -0.18
N PHE A 39 -7.41 -9.25 -0.51
CA PHE A 39 -6.07 -9.18 0.07
C PHE A 39 -5.02 -9.06 -1.01
N ILE A 40 -4.28 -7.95 -1.02
CA ILE A 40 -3.30 -7.64 -2.06
C ILE A 40 -1.93 -7.47 -1.43
N ALA A 41 -0.93 -8.16 -1.98
CA ALA A 41 0.46 -7.99 -1.62
C ALA A 41 1.24 -7.45 -2.82
N LEU A 42 1.90 -6.31 -2.64
CA LEU A 42 2.86 -5.75 -3.59
C LEU A 42 4.28 -6.00 -3.07
N ILE A 43 5.00 -6.88 -3.76
CA ILE A 43 6.30 -7.42 -3.35
C ILE A 43 7.37 -7.02 -4.35
N GLY A 44 8.36 -6.24 -3.94
CA GLY A 44 9.45 -5.78 -4.82
C GLY A 44 10.54 -5.02 -4.09
N GLY A 45 11.71 -4.84 -4.71
CA GLY A 45 12.91 -4.22 -4.09
C GLY A 45 12.78 -2.72 -3.79
N TYR A 46 13.87 -2.09 -3.36
CA TYR A 46 13.90 -0.63 -3.16
C TYR A 46 13.69 0.12 -4.47
N GLY A 47 13.02 1.28 -4.42
CA GLY A 47 12.79 2.10 -5.62
C GLY A 47 11.72 1.55 -6.57
N SER A 48 11.08 0.41 -6.31
CA SER A 48 10.06 -0.20 -7.19
C SER A 48 8.70 0.54 -7.30
N GLY A 49 8.53 1.70 -6.67
CA GLY A 49 7.30 2.49 -6.78
C GLY A 49 6.07 1.93 -6.02
N LYS A 50 6.27 1.05 -5.04
CA LYS A 50 5.19 0.36 -4.29
C LYS A 50 4.35 1.27 -3.42
N SER A 51 4.99 2.05 -2.56
CA SER A 51 4.29 2.80 -1.52
C SER A 51 3.34 3.84 -2.10
N LEU A 52 3.72 4.51 -3.21
CA LEU A 52 2.90 5.53 -3.88
C LEU A 52 1.55 4.97 -4.32
N VAL A 53 1.53 3.87 -5.08
CA VAL A 53 0.25 3.32 -5.60
C VAL A 53 -0.63 2.78 -4.48
N ALA A 54 -0.03 2.23 -3.42
CA ALA A 54 -0.78 1.72 -2.28
C ALA A 54 -1.46 2.85 -1.48
N VAL A 55 -0.79 3.99 -1.29
CA VAL A 55 -1.42 5.16 -0.64
C VAL A 55 -2.47 5.83 -1.54
N ILE A 56 -2.25 5.85 -2.86
CA ILE A 56 -3.24 6.31 -3.84
C ILE A 56 -4.51 5.45 -3.76
N MET A 57 -4.39 4.12 -3.72
CA MET A 57 -5.55 3.23 -3.56
C MET A 57 -6.31 3.53 -2.25
N GLY A 58 -5.58 3.73 -1.14
CA GLY A 58 -6.20 4.12 0.15
C GLY A 58 -6.96 5.44 0.07
N HIS A 59 -6.39 6.44 -0.61
CA HIS A 59 -7.04 7.73 -0.88
C HIS A 59 -8.30 7.54 -1.74
N LEU A 60 -8.21 6.82 -2.86
CA LEU A 60 -9.33 6.55 -3.76
C LEU A 60 -10.49 5.83 -3.05
N LEU A 61 -10.19 4.83 -2.22
CA LEU A 61 -11.18 4.15 -1.39
C LEU A 61 -11.86 5.09 -0.38
N SER A 62 -11.14 6.11 0.10
CA SER A 62 -11.64 7.04 1.11
C SER A 62 -12.51 8.13 0.50
N ILE A 63 -12.20 8.62 -0.69
CA ILE A 63 -13.05 9.59 -1.40
C ILE A 63 -14.27 8.93 -2.04
N SER A 64 -14.13 7.68 -2.52
CA SER A 64 -15.20 6.98 -3.27
C SER A 64 -16.28 6.37 -2.37
N ILE A 65 -15.96 6.09 -1.11
CA ILE A 65 -16.88 5.47 -0.15
C ILE A 65 -17.11 6.49 0.98
N PRO A 66 -18.23 7.21 1.01
CA PRO A 66 -18.50 8.19 2.07
C PRO A 66 -18.45 7.56 3.46
N GLY A 67 -17.75 8.20 4.39
CA GLY A 67 -17.59 7.70 5.75
C GLY A 67 -16.64 6.50 5.89
N ASN A 68 -15.81 6.17 4.90
CA ASN A 68 -14.88 5.05 5.01
C ASN A 68 -13.89 5.23 6.18
N MET A 69 -13.29 4.14 6.64
CA MET A 69 -12.27 4.16 7.69
C MET A 69 -11.05 3.36 7.23
N GLY A 70 -9.97 4.06 6.95
CA GLY A 70 -8.68 3.53 6.53
C GLY A 70 -7.64 3.58 7.64
N ILE A 71 -6.60 2.75 7.51
CA ILE A 71 -5.42 2.82 8.37
C ILE A 71 -4.15 2.50 7.60
N ILE A 72 -3.12 3.32 7.80
CA ILE A 72 -1.77 3.12 7.28
C ILE A 72 -0.84 2.80 8.45
N LEU A 73 -0.09 1.70 8.30
CA LEU A 73 0.72 1.09 9.34
C LEU A 73 2.17 0.91 8.89
N ARG A 74 3.10 1.19 9.80
CA ARG A 74 4.52 0.79 9.70
C ARG A 74 5.03 0.45 11.10
N ARG A 75 6.21 -0.17 11.21
CA ARG A 75 6.73 -0.68 12.49
C ARG A 75 6.88 0.37 13.59
N THR A 76 7.28 1.58 13.22
CA THR A 76 7.49 2.71 14.15
C THR A 76 6.99 4.01 13.54
N LEU A 77 6.62 4.97 14.40
CA LEU A 77 6.18 6.30 13.95
C LEU A 77 7.25 7.04 13.12
N PRO A 78 8.54 7.12 13.53
CA PRO A 78 9.55 7.77 12.70
C PRO A 78 9.66 7.18 11.29
N LYS A 79 9.62 5.85 11.17
CA LYS A 79 9.59 5.19 9.86
C LYS A 79 8.35 5.58 9.08
N LEU A 80 7.17 5.60 9.71
CA LEU A 80 5.92 5.94 9.04
C LEU A 80 5.93 7.39 8.50
N HIS A 81 6.34 8.34 9.33
CA HIS A 81 6.46 9.77 9.01
C HIS A 81 7.41 10.00 7.84
N ASP A 82 8.62 9.45 7.91
CA ASP A 82 9.67 9.68 6.90
C ASP A 82 9.44 8.93 5.58
N SER A 83 8.41 8.08 5.48
CA SER A 83 8.06 7.39 4.23
C SER A 83 6.60 7.55 3.84
N THR A 84 5.74 6.67 4.32
CA THR A 84 4.45 6.35 3.73
C THR A 84 3.44 7.44 4.04
N GLU A 85 3.55 8.06 5.21
CA GLU A 85 2.74 9.21 5.59
C GLU A 85 3.11 10.44 4.76
N ARG A 86 4.40 10.74 4.59
CA ARG A 86 4.86 11.82 3.70
C ARG A 86 4.33 11.65 2.27
N ILE A 87 4.47 10.45 1.69
CA ILE A 87 3.97 10.17 0.34
C ILE A 87 2.44 10.34 0.28
N PHE A 88 1.72 9.91 1.32
CA PHE A 88 0.27 10.10 1.39
C PHE A 88 -0.11 11.59 1.46
N LEU A 89 0.61 12.41 2.22
CA LEU A 89 0.37 13.86 2.28
C LEU A 89 0.60 14.55 0.93
N GLU A 90 1.61 14.13 0.16
CA GLU A 90 1.80 14.61 -1.21
C GLU A 90 0.65 14.22 -2.14
N VAL A 91 0.09 13.01 -1.96
CA VAL A 91 -1.09 12.57 -2.71
C VAL A 91 -2.31 13.41 -2.35
N LEU A 92 -2.51 13.73 -1.06
CA LEU A 92 -3.57 14.66 -0.64
C LEU A 92 -3.40 16.03 -1.28
N GLU A 93 -2.20 16.60 -1.27
CA GLU A 93 -1.91 17.89 -1.89
C GLU A 93 -2.26 17.88 -3.38
N ARG A 94 -1.83 16.86 -4.12
CA ARG A 94 -2.15 16.69 -5.55
C ARG A 94 -3.64 16.50 -5.81
N SER A 95 -4.35 15.83 -4.90
CA SER A 95 -5.78 15.56 -5.06
C SER A 95 -6.65 16.82 -4.98
N GLY A 96 -6.20 17.85 -4.24
CA GLY A 96 -7.00 19.05 -3.95
C GLY A 96 -8.21 18.79 -3.05
N GLU A 97 -8.34 17.59 -2.47
CA GLU A 97 -9.42 17.24 -1.56
C GLU A 97 -9.38 18.10 -0.30
N GLN A 98 -10.55 18.51 0.18
CA GLN A 98 -10.67 19.23 1.44
C GLN A 98 -10.62 18.24 2.60
N PHE A 99 -9.72 18.48 3.56
CA PHE A 99 -9.55 17.64 4.73
C PHE A 99 -9.21 18.44 5.99
N ILE A 100 -9.43 17.79 7.14
CA ILE A 100 -8.95 18.22 8.44
C ILE A 100 -7.86 17.24 8.87
N ALA A 101 -6.66 17.76 9.11
CA ALA A 101 -5.56 17.03 9.73
C ALA A 101 -5.62 17.21 11.25
N ARG A 102 -5.60 16.09 12.00
CA ARG A 102 -5.38 16.11 13.45
C ARG A 102 -3.95 15.74 13.73
N GLU A 103 -3.17 16.69 14.21
CA GLU A 103 -1.75 16.53 14.49
C GLU A 103 -1.49 15.99 15.90
N MET A 104 -0.33 15.35 16.06
CA MET A 104 0.28 15.11 17.38
C MET A 104 1.22 16.26 17.75
N ARG A 105 1.88 16.15 18.92
CA ARG A 105 2.82 17.16 19.41
C ARG A 105 4.09 17.28 18.57
N ASP A 106 4.41 16.27 17.77
CA ASP A 106 5.56 16.23 16.86
C ASP A 106 5.27 16.89 15.50
N GLY A 107 4.06 17.45 15.31
CA GLY A 107 3.66 18.12 14.08
C GLY A 107 3.17 17.18 12.97
N TRP A 108 3.08 15.86 13.22
CA TRP A 108 2.60 14.90 12.23
C TRP A 108 1.12 14.56 12.40
N PRO A 109 0.35 14.45 11.29
CA PRO A 109 -1.07 14.12 11.33
C PRO A 109 -1.31 12.65 11.64
N HIS A 110 -1.72 12.34 12.86
CA HIS A 110 -2.14 10.97 13.20
C HIS A 110 -3.50 10.58 12.62
N ARG A 111 -4.27 11.54 12.09
CA ARG A 111 -5.57 11.30 11.46
C ARG A 111 -5.88 12.37 10.42
N ILE A 112 -6.39 11.94 9.27
CA ILE A 112 -6.95 12.78 8.21
C ILE A 112 -8.45 12.51 8.14
N ILE A 113 -9.25 13.57 8.08
CA ILE A 113 -10.72 13.51 8.00
C ILE A 113 -11.16 14.26 6.75
N TYR A 114 -11.78 13.56 5.81
CA TYR A 114 -12.28 14.13 4.54
C TYR A 114 -13.64 14.81 4.72
N GLY A 115 -13.98 15.71 3.79
CA GLY A 115 -15.30 16.35 3.76
C GLY A 115 -16.49 15.39 3.62
N ASN A 116 -16.29 14.19 3.06
CA ASN A 116 -17.31 13.14 2.97
C ASN A 116 -17.45 12.27 4.25
N GLY A 117 -16.75 12.65 5.32
CA GLY A 117 -16.73 11.95 6.60
C GLY A 117 -15.82 10.72 6.65
N SER A 118 -15.09 10.40 5.57
CA SER A 118 -14.08 9.34 5.61
C SER A 118 -12.89 9.75 6.46
N GLU A 119 -12.25 8.77 7.08
CA GLU A 119 -11.09 8.99 7.94
C GLU A 119 -9.96 8.02 7.61
N ILE A 120 -8.72 8.49 7.74
CA ILE A 120 -7.51 7.67 7.64
C ILE A 120 -6.66 7.90 8.88
N ALA A 121 -6.28 6.82 9.56
CA ALA A 121 -5.38 6.87 10.71
C ALA A 121 -3.95 6.44 10.34
N PHE A 122 -2.96 7.10 10.93
CA PHE A 122 -1.54 6.75 10.83
C PHE A 122 -1.09 6.18 12.18
N ARG A 123 -0.62 4.93 12.20
CA ARG A 123 -0.27 4.25 13.46
C ARG A 123 0.98 3.39 13.31
N GLU A 124 1.78 3.35 14.36
CA GLU A 124 2.80 2.32 14.49
C GLU A 124 2.23 1.01 15.05
N THR A 125 2.87 -0.10 14.73
CA THR A 125 2.38 -1.45 15.07
C THR A 125 2.91 -1.98 16.40
N LYS A 126 3.86 -1.29 17.04
CA LYS A 126 4.43 -1.68 18.34
C LYS A 126 3.41 -1.73 19.48
N ASP A 127 2.34 -0.93 19.40
CA ASP A 127 1.22 -0.94 20.35
C ASP A 127 -0.11 -1.17 19.61
N PRO A 128 -0.45 -2.43 19.25
CA PRO A 128 -1.67 -2.75 18.54
C PRO A 128 -2.96 -2.37 19.27
N GLY A 129 -2.91 -2.22 20.60
CA GLY A 129 -4.08 -1.86 21.41
C GLY A 129 -4.70 -0.52 20.99
N ARG A 130 -3.88 0.40 20.46
CA ARG A 130 -4.31 1.75 20.05
C ARG A 130 -5.15 1.79 18.79
N PHE A 131 -5.17 0.73 17.98
CA PHE A 131 -5.85 0.73 16.68
C PHE A 131 -6.67 -0.52 16.39
N LEU A 132 -6.73 -1.49 17.31
CA LEU A 132 -7.57 -2.69 17.15
C LEU A 132 -8.97 -2.56 17.75
N GLY A 133 -9.41 -1.35 18.11
CA GLY A 133 -10.80 -1.07 18.49
C GLY A 133 -11.75 -0.85 17.29
N PRO A 134 -11.38 0.02 16.33
CA PRO A 134 -12.26 0.40 15.21
C PRO A 134 -12.54 -0.72 14.20
N GLU A 135 -13.51 -0.44 13.33
CA GLU A 135 -13.78 -1.18 12.10
C GLU A 135 -13.16 -0.45 10.92
N TYR A 136 -12.50 -1.18 10.02
CA TYR A 136 -11.83 -0.64 8.85
C TYR A 136 -12.52 -1.10 7.58
N GLY A 137 -12.62 -0.20 6.61
CA GLY A 137 -12.91 -0.55 5.22
C GLY A 137 -11.65 -0.95 4.46
N TRP A 138 -10.50 -0.43 4.86
CA TRP A 138 -9.22 -0.87 4.32
C TRP A 138 -8.06 -0.68 5.31
N TYR A 139 -6.98 -1.45 5.11
CA TYR A 139 -5.71 -1.22 5.79
C TYR A 139 -4.56 -1.30 4.79
N LEU A 140 -3.48 -0.58 5.06
CA LEU A 140 -2.19 -0.69 4.40
C LEU A 140 -1.11 -0.94 5.46
N ILE A 141 -0.30 -1.99 5.27
CA ILE A 141 0.94 -2.20 6.01
C ILE A 141 2.10 -2.00 5.04
N ASP A 142 2.90 -0.96 5.26
CA ASP A 142 4.15 -0.77 4.53
C ASP A 142 5.31 -1.46 5.26
N GLU A 143 6.32 -1.91 4.52
CA GLU A 143 7.40 -2.78 5.01
C GLU A 143 6.89 -3.99 5.80
N ALA A 144 5.88 -4.68 5.29
CA ALA A 144 5.20 -5.75 6.03
C ALA A 144 6.12 -6.91 6.45
N GLN A 145 7.30 -7.09 5.83
CA GLN A 145 8.31 -8.06 6.28
C GLN A 145 8.84 -7.77 7.69
N GLU A 146 8.71 -6.54 8.20
CA GLU A 146 9.09 -6.19 9.57
C GLU A 146 8.02 -6.59 10.61
N GLU A 147 6.84 -6.98 10.15
CA GLU A 147 5.68 -7.22 11.01
C GLU A 147 5.47 -8.70 11.33
N PRO A 148 5.01 -9.01 12.55
CA PRO A 148 4.62 -10.36 12.91
C PRO A 148 3.33 -10.75 12.16
N GLN A 149 3.25 -12.00 11.72
CA GLN A 149 2.08 -12.56 11.03
C GLN A 149 0.75 -12.31 11.78
N ASP A 150 0.80 -12.32 13.12
CA ASP A 150 -0.37 -12.11 13.97
C ASP A 150 -1.04 -10.73 13.77
N LEU A 151 -0.27 -9.71 13.35
CA LEU A 151 -0.82 -8.39 13.06
C LEU A 151 -1.88 -8.45 11.96
N ILE A 152 -1.59 -9.14 10.84
CA ILE A 152 -2.56 -9.30 9.74
C ILE A 152 -3.79 -10.06 10.22
N ARG A 153 -3.62 -11.12 11.00
CA ARG A 153 -4.75 -11.88 11.57
C ARG A 153 -5.67 -10.96 12.37
N LYS A 154 -5.10 -10.10 13.21
CA LYS A 154 -5.84 -9.11 14.01
C LYS A 154 -6.56 -8.08 13.14
N LEU A 155 -5.88 -7.53 12.12
CA LEU A 155 -6.46 -6.55 11.19
C LEU A 155 -7.59 -7.14 10.33
N ASN A 156 -7.45 -8.38 9.88
CA ASN A 156 -8.51 -9.08 9.15
C ASN A 156 -9.79 -9.20 9.99
N GLY A 157 -9.65 -9.36 11.31
CA GLY A 157 -10.78 -9.33 12.24
C GLY A 157 -11.44 -7.95 12.39
N ARG A 158 -10.80 -6.87 11.93
CA ARG A 158 -11.30 -5.49 11.93
C ARG A 158 -11.74 -4.99 10.55
N LEU A 159 -11.37 -5.70 9.50
CA LEU A 159 -11.75 -5.39 8.11
C LEU A 159 -13.20 -5.82 7.84
N ARG A 160 -14.15 -5.00 8.33
CA ARG A 160 -15.58 -5.33 8.36
C ARG A 160 -16.52 -4.11 8.35
N LEU A 161 -16.01 -2.93 7.96
CA LEU A 161 -16.82 -1.72 7.95
C LEU A 161 -18.04 -1.89 7.00
N PRO A 162 -19.29 -1.82 7.48
CA PRO A 162 -20.46 -2.22 6.68
C PRO A 162 -20.65 -1.43 5.39
N ARG A 163 -20.38 -0.12 5.40
CA ARG A 163 -20.50 0.75 4.21
C ARG A 163 -19.45 0.49 3.12
N ALA A 164 -18.41 -0.28 3.44
CA ALA A 164 -17.35 -0.67 2.53
C ALA A 164 -17.41 -2.17 2.18
N ASP A 165 -18.52 -2.87 2.48
CA ASP A 165 -18.66 -4.33 2.36
C ASP A 165 -18.14 -4.93 1.05
N LYS A 166 -18.44 -4.30 -0.09
CA LYS A 166 -18.00 -4.71 -1.44
C LYS A 166 -16.56 -4.35 -1.77
N TYR A 167 -15.96 -3.46 -0.99
CA TYR A 167 -14.66 -2.85 -1.25
C TYR A 167 -13.65 -3.07 -0.10
N LEU A 168 -13.97 -3.97 0.84
CA LEU A 168 -13.08 -4.31 1.95
C LEU A 168 -11.72 -4.78 1.42
N LYS A 169 -10.65 -4.06 1.77
CA LYS A 169 -9.33 -4.30 1.20
C LYS A 169 -8.21 -4.31 2.24
N GLY A 170 -7.49 -5.43 2.32
CA GLY A 170 -6.25 -5.53 3.07
C GLY A 170 -5.06 -5.46 2.14
N MET A 171 -4.18 -4.47 2.33
CA MET A 171 -3.05 -4.22 1.44
C MET A 171 -1.74 -4.31 2.21
N ILE A 172 -0.73 -4.94 1.60
CA ILE A 172 0.63 -4.90 2.12
C ILE A 172 1.62 -4.51 1.01
N CYS A 173 2.60 -3.70 1.39
CA CYS A 173 3.81 -3.43 0.61
C CYS A 173 5.00 -4.02 1.37
N THR A 174 5.90 -4.69 0.67
CA THR A 174 7.00 -5.41 1.31
C THR A 174 8.16 -5.58 0.36
N ASN A 175 9.37 -5.58 0.91
CA ASN A 175 10.50 -6.15 0.20
C ASN A 175 10.34 -7.68 0.14
N PRO A 176 10.90 -8.36 -0.87
CA PRO A 176 10.77 -9.81 -1.02
C PRO A 176 11.41 -10.51 0.19
N PRO A 177 10.63 -11.23 1.00
CA PRO A 177 11.17 -11.86 2.18
C PRO A 177 11.75 -13.25 1.85
N PRO A 178 12.54 -13.85 2.75
CA PRO A 178 12.98 -15.24 2.60
C PRO A 178 11.82 -16.23 2.50
N ASP A 179 12.00 -17.36 1.83
CA ASP A 179 10.94 -18.37 1.59
C ASP A 179 10.27 -18.90 2.87
N LYS A 180 10.99 -18.92 3.99
CA LYS A 180 10.46 -19.36 5.29
C LYS A 180 9.53 -18.34 5.94
N HIS A 181 9.55 -17.09 5.48
CA HIS A 181 8.75 -15.99 6.01
C HIS A 181 7.25 -16.20 5.77
N TRP A 182 6.42 -15.65 6.65
CA TRP A 182 4.96 -15.85 6.57
C TRP A 182 4.34 -15.23 5.31
N ILE A 183 4.90 -14.13 4.80
CA ILE A 183 4.48 -13.50 3.53
C ILE A 183 4.66 -14.47 2.37
N ALA A 184 5.84 -15.09 2.25
CA ALA A 184 6.13 -16.04 1.18
C ALA A 184 5.19 -17.27 1.23
N LYS A 185 4.74 -17.67 2.42
CA LYS A 185 3.74 -18.74 2.59
C LYS A 185 2.33 -18.28 2.22
N MET A 186 1.98 -17.03 2.52
CA MET A 186 0.63 -16.49 2.27
C MET A 186 0.44 -16.11 0.79
N TRP A 187 1.50 -15.62 0.14
CA TRP A 187 1.57 -15.27 -1.28
C TRP A 187 2.79 -15.96 -1.93
N PRO A 188 2.67 -17.24 -2.30
CA PRO A 188 3.80 -18.02 -2.82
C PRO A 188 4.17 -17.72 -4.27
N LYS A 189 3.27 -17.10 -5.05
CA LYS A 189 3.50 -16.77 -6.46
C LYS A 189 2.68 -15.56 -6.91
N PRO A 190 3.15 -14.79 -7.91
CA PRO A 190 2.39 -13.70 -8.51
C PRO A 190 1.05 -14.15 -9.10
N GLY A 191 0.10 -13.23 -9.17
CA GLY A 191 -1.21 -13.42 -9.78
C GLY A 191 -2.35 -13.58 -8.77
N HIS A 192 -3.48 -14.05 -9.29
CA HIS A 192 -4.72 -14.24 -8.56
C HIS A 192 -4.79 -15.62 -7.88
N GLU A 193 -5.27 -15.65 -6.63
CA GLU A 193 -5.60 -16.87 -5.91
C GLU A 193 -6.96 -16.73 -5.21
N THR A 194 -7.81 -17.75 -5.34
CA THR A 194 -9.06 -17.86 -4.57
C THR A 194 -8.98 -19.03 -3.60
N LYS A 195 -9.22 -18.77 -2.32
CA LYS A 195 -9.33 -19.78 -1.26
C LYS A 195 -10.79 -19.96 -0.88
N VAL A 196 -11.27 -21.20 -0.91
CA VAL A 196 -12.64 -21.54 -0.49
C VAL A 196 -12.62 -21.97 0.97
N ILE A 197 -13.44 -21.32 1.80
CA ILE A 197 -13.56 -21.59 3.23
C ILE A 197 -15.00 -21.98 3.55
N LYS A 198 -15.18 -23.10 4.24
CA LYS A 198 -16.49 -23.54 4.73
C LYS A 198 -16.83 -22.82 6.03
N VAL A 199 -17.86 -21.99 6.01
CA VAL A 199 -18.38 -21.27 7.17
C VAL A 199 -19.83 -21.69 7.38
N ARG A 200 -20.11 -22.39 8.50
CA ARG A 200 -21.47 -22.87 8.84
C ARG A 200 -22.15 -23.61 7.68
N GLY A 201 -21.41 -24.47 6.98
CA GLY A 201 -21.92 -25.24 5.83
C GLY A 201 -21.98 -24.49 4.50
N THR A 202 -21.68 -23.19 4.47
CA THR A 202 -21.61 -22.38 3.23
C THR A 202 -20.17 -22.20 2.78
N GLU A 203 -19.90 -22.39 1.50
CA GLU A 203 -18.60 -22.08 0.91
C GLU A 203 -18.46 -20.59 0.62
N VAL A 204 -17.47 -19.96 1.24
CA VAL A 204 -17.14 -18.54 1.08
C VAL A 204 -15.79 -18.44 0.38
N LYS A 205 -15.69 -17.59 -0.64
CA LYS A 205 -14.45 -17.33 -1.37
C LYS A 205 -13.71 -16.15 -0.75
N LEU A 206 -12.42 -16.33 -0.47
CA LEU A 206 -11.48 -15.26 -0.18
C LEU A 206 -10.51 -15.11 -1.36
N THR A 207 -10.36 -13.89 -1.85
CA THR A 207 -9.52 -13.57 -3.01
C THR A 207 -8.23 -12.89 -2.58
N TYR A 208 -7.14 -13.31 -3.19
CA TYR A 208 -5.79 -12.84 -2.93
C TYR A 208 -5.14 -12.44 -4.27
N ARG A 209 -4.37 -11.36 -4.25
CA ARG A 209 -3.48 -10.95 -5.34
C ARG A 209 -2.06 -10.81 -4.82
N MET A 210 -1.11 -11.43 -5.49
CA MET A 210 0.31 -11.07 -5.36
C MET A 210 0.75 -10.35 -6.62
N ILE A 211 1.26 -9.15 -6.46
CA ILE A 211 1.88 -8.37 -7.54
C ILE A 211 3.37 -8.33 -7.23
N ARG A 212 4.18 -8.78 -8.19
CA ARG A 212 5.63 -8.71 -8.07
C ARG A 212 6.12 -7.52 -8.88
N SER A 213 7.01 -6.74 -8.29
CA SER A 213 7.71 -5.66 -8.96
C SER A 213 9.22 -5.90 -8.87
N SER A 214 9.89 -5.67 -9.99
CA SER A 214 11.35 -5.61 -10.06
C SER A 214 11.78 -4.14 -10.07
N THR A 215 12.84 -3.82 -9.34
CA THR A 215 13.45 -2.47 -9.36
C THR A 215 13.94 -2.11 -10.76
N TYR A 216 14.36 -3.09 -11.56
CA TYR A 216 14.77 -2.87 -12.95
C TYR A 216 13.64 -2.42 -13.87
N ASP A 217 12.39 -2.70 -13.49
CA ASP A 217 11.22 -2.33 -14.28
C ASP A 217 10.81 -0.87 -14.02
N ASN A 218 11.54 -0.14 -13.16
CA ASN A 218 11.27 1.26 -12.88
C ASN A 218 12.18 2.19 -13.71
N PRO A 219 11.70 2.74 -14.85
CA PRO A 219 12.46 3.64 -15.72
C PRO A 219 12.77 5.01 -15.08
N PHE A 220 12.22 5.33 -13.91
CA PHE A 220 12.59 6.54 -13.17
C PHE A 220 13.95 6.43 -12.48
N LEU A 221 14.53 5.23 -12.38
CA LEU A 221 15.79 5.00 -11.69
C LEU A 221 16.95 5.07 -12.68
N SER A 222 18.03 5.75 -12.31
CA SER A 222 19.24 5.78 -13.11
C SER A 222 19.98 4.44 -13.06
N SER A 223 20.75 4.13 -14.10
CA SER A 223 21.63 2.96 -14.12
C SER A 223 22.64 2.98 -12.97
N GLU A 224 23.09 4.16 -12.54
CA GLU A 224 23.97 4.34 -11.37
C GLU A 224 23.29 3.91 -10.08
N TYR A 225 22.02 4.27 -9.87
CA TYR A 225 21.25 3.84 -8.71
C TYR A 225 21.11 2.31 -8.67
N ILE A 226 20.77 1.71 -9.81
CA ILE A 226 20.65 0.24 -9.93
C ILE A 226 22.01 -0.42 -9.64
N ALA A 227 23.10 0.10 -10.20
CA ALA A 227 24.44 -0.42 -9.97
C ALA A 227 24.83 -0.37 -8.47
N GLY A 228 24.55 0.74 -7.78
CA GLY A 228 24.82 0.88 -6.35
C GLY A 228 24.03 -0.10 -5.48
N ILE A 229 22.78 -0.41 -5.86
CA ILE A 229 22.02 -1.49 -5.20
C ILE A 229 22.73 -2.84 -5.41
N LEU A 230 23.17 -3.15 -6.62
CA LEU A 230 23.76 -4.45 -6.92
C LEU A 230 25.11 -4.67 -6.24
N GLU A 231 25.94 -3.62 -6.18
CA GLU A 231 27.22 -3.67 -5.47
C GLU A 231 27.03 -3.96 -3.97
N GLY A 232 25.98 -3.40 -3.35
CA GLY A 232 25.72 -3.52 -1.93
C GLY A 232 24.98 -4.80 -1.49
N ASN A 233 24.51 -5.64 -2.42
CA ASN A 233 23.70 -6.82 -2.12
C ASN A 233 24.43 -8.11 -2.47
N THR A 234 24.22 -9.17 -1.69
CA THR A 234 24.65 -10.52 -2.10
C THR A 234 23.90 -10.96 -3.35
N GLU A 235 24.44 -11.91 -4.13
CA GLU A 235 23.73 -12.45 -5.30
C GLU A 235 22.30 -12.93 -4.98
N ALA A 236 22.09 -13.51 -3.79
CA ALA A 236 20.79 -14.00 -3.37
C ALA A 236 19.79 -12.86 -3.07
N GLU A 237 20.28 -11.71 -2.62
CA GLU A 237 19.47 -10.50 -2.40
C GLU A 237 19.23 -9.77 -3.72
N ALA A 238 20.25 -9.64 -4.58
CA ALA A 238 20.15 -9.06 -5.91
C ALA A 238 19.13 -9.77 -6.81
N ARG A 239 19.00 -11.10 -6.71
CA ARG A 239 17.98 -11.88 -7.45
C ARG A 239 16.53 -11.61 -7.01
N ARG A 240 16.34 -10.94 -5.87
CA ARG A 240 15.02 -10.62 -5.32
C ARG A 240 14.59 -9.20 -5.65
N ILE A 241 15.55 -8.30 -5.86
CA ILE A 241 15.38 -6.88 -6.24
C ILE A 241 14.74 -6.78 -7.62
#